data_AF-I1C260-F1
#
_entry.id   AF-I1C260-F1
#
_cell.length_a   1.000
_cell.length_b   1.000
_cell.length_c   1.000
_cell.angle_alpha   90.00
_cell.angle_beta   90.00
_cell.angle_gamma   90.00
#
_symmetry.space_group_name_H-M   'P 1'
#
loop_
_entity.id
_entity.type
_entity.pdbx_description
1 polymer ?
#
loop_
_entity_poly.entity_id
_entity_poly.type
_entity_poly.pdbx_seq_one_letter_code
_entity_poly.pdbx_strand_id
1 'polypeptide(L)'
;MKGLHPLIPMFSALDSCPRLPTENDFTISAQTSLLIPFKDICEEDPQEKFKFSKFLQAQKAYHFFEQDFLSNGIQFKSRQHCGSPNILQKIKNAVLTGNLIFKPYFASLLSAEQQDLELDNEEHPTEPNINFDPFIQQMSYEDINITALKNRQLKTMFSFNSNSQITNISPNNWKAFISSPMHHIPRNVWYRLLHKKLSTRANLHRIIPAKVDDDYCQLCKLLETEQHMLFTCIQKQDLWNAAFKKYLSNPKDPNCSSIFEDLSTLRLSKYYILHYHDKFTIYDFFATVIRFIWKVHWQQFFEQTPVVDEIVLNQIQKELLKLSAYNSLC
;
A
#
# COMPACT_ATOMS: atom_id res chain seq x y z
N MET A 1 9.35 -3.21 33.91
CA MET A 1 8.80 -4.12 32.89
C MET A 1 8.70 -3.35 31.58
N LYS A 2 9.29 -3.88 30.50
CA LYS A 2 9.32 -3.25 29.18
C LYS A 2 7.89 -3.17 28.64
N GLY A 3 7.39 -1.96 28.40
CA GLY A 3 6.05 -1.74 27.86
C GLY A 3 5.91 -2.42 26.50
N LEU A 4 4.81 -3.17 26.33
CA LEU A 4 4.45 -3.87 25.11
C LEU A 4 4.36 -2.87 23.94
N HIS A 5 4.78 -3.29 22.74
CA HIS A 5 4.73 -2.47 21.52
C HIS A 5 3.30 -1.95 21.27
N PRO A 6 3.10 -0.69 20.86
CA PRO A 6 1.77 -0.07 20.81
C PRO A 6 0.79 -0.74 19.84
N LEU A 7 1.30 -1.50 18.86
CA LEU A 7 0.48 -2.33 17.97
C LEU A 7 0.23 -3.76 18.47
N ILE A 8 0.73 -4.15 19.66
CA ILE A 8 0.47 -5.49 20.21
C ILE A 8 -1.02 -5.75 20.42
N PRO A 9 -1.85 -4.79 20.89
CA PRO A 9 -3.29 -4.99 20.92
C PRO A 9 -3.85 -5.29 19.53
N MET A 10 -3.38 -4.58 18.49
CA MET A 10 -3.81 -4.83 17.11
C MET A 10 -3.36 -6.19 16.58
N PHE A 11 -2.10 -6.59 16.81
CA PHE A 11 -1.59 -7.89 16.39
C PHE A 11 -2.24 -9.04 17.16
N SER A 12 -2.43 -8.88 18.47
CA SER A 12 -3.11 -9.88 19.30
C SER A 12 -4.57 -10.03 18.86
N ALA A 13 -5.23 -8.92 18.51
CA ALA A 13 -6.58 -8.95 17.99
C ALA A 13 -6.65 -9.61 16.59
N LEU A 14 -5.66 -9.36 15.72
CA LEU A 14 -5.53 -10.05 14.41
C LEU A 14 -5.26 -11.55 14.58
N ASP A 15 -4.41 -11.94 15.53
CA ASP A 15 -4.12 -13.33 15.86
C ASP A 15 -5.31 -14.03 16.54
N SER A 16 -6.19 -13.25 17.19
CA SER A 16 -7.44 -13.73 17.80
C SER A 16 -8.60 -13.80 16.79
N CYS A 17 -8.43 -13.28 15.56
CA CYS A 17 -9.38 -13.59 14.50
C CYS A 17 -9.30 -15.10 14.23
N PRO A 18 -10.43 -15.81 14.28
CA PRO A 18 -10.41 -17.24 14.00
C PRO A 18 -9.81 -17.42 12.60
N ARG A 19 -8.71 -18.17 12.51
CA ARG A 19 -8.21 -18.68 11.23
C ARG A 19 -9.20 -19.75 10.79
N LEU A 20 -10.33 -19.30 10.26
CA LEU A 20 -11.41 -20.20 9.86
C LEU A 20 -10.90 -21.09 8.71
N PRO A 21 -11.23 -22.40 8.71
CA PRO A 21 -10.69 -23.36 7.74
C PRO A 21 -11.15 -23.15 6.29
N THR A 22 -12.03 -22.19 6.03
CA THR A 22 -12.67 -21.98 4.73
C THR A 22 -12.80 -20.49 4.48
N GLU A 23 -12.10 -19.99 3.46
CA GLU A 23 -12.16 -18.59 2.99
C GLU A 23 -13.57 -18.14 2.53
N ASN A 24 -14.57 -19.03 2.62
CA ASN A 24 -15.93 -18.86 2.09
C ASN A 24 -17.00 -18.52 3.15
N ASP A 25 -16.72 -18.63 4.45
CA ASP A 25 -17.73 -18.45 5.52
C ASP A 25 -17.65 -17.07 6.19
N PHE A 26 -17.08 -16.07 5.53
CA PHE A 26 -17.03 -14.71 6.04
C PHE A 26 -18.36 -13.99 5.77
N THR A 27 -19.17 -13.83 6.83
CA THR A 27 -20.35 -12.96 6.80
C THR A 27 -19.90 -11.50 6.86
N ILE A 28 -20.00 -10.79 5.72
CA ILE A 28 -19.65 -9.37 5.61
C ILE A 28 -20.87 -8.54 6.03
N SER A 29 -20.67 -7.47 6.81
CA SER A 29 -21.78 -6.58 7.17
C SER A 29 -22.44 -5.95 5.93
N ALA A 30 -23.75 -5.70 5.97
CA ALA A 30 -24.47 -5.05 4.88
C ALA A 30 -23.82 -3.73 4.44
N GLN A 31 -23.36 -2.94 5.41
CA GLN A 31 -22.68 -1.65 5.16
C GLN A 31 -21.35 -1.83 4.42
N THR A 32 -20.55 -2.84 4.79
CA THR A 32 -19.28 -3.14 4.11
C THR A 32 -19.52 -3.68 2.71
N SER A 33 -20.49 -4.59 2.54
CA SER A 33 -20.86 -5.19 1.26
C SER A 33 -21.29 -4.16 0.22
N LEU A 34 -21.98 -3.09 0.64
CA LEU A 34 -22.40 -2.00 -0.23
C LEU A 34 -21.24 -1.20 -0.84
N LEU A 35 -20.05 -1.23 -0.24
CA LEU A 35 -18.87 -0.50 -0.72
C LEU A 35 -18.02 -1.28 -1.74
N ILE A 36 -18.29 -2.58 -1.90
CA ILE A 36 -17.57 -3.48 -2.81
C ILE A 36 -17.95 -3.15 -4.27
N PRO A 37 -17.00 -3.22 -5.23
CA PRO A 37 -17.33 -3.11 -6.65
C PRO A 37 -18.40 -4.12 -7.08
N PHE A 38 -19.33 -3.71 -7.93
CA PHE A 38 -20.47 -4.54 -8.35
C PHE A 38 -20.02 -5.83 -9.08
N LYS A 39 -18.92 -5.77 -9.82
CA LYS A 39 -18.37 -6.96 -10.47
C LYS A 39 -17.92 -8.01 -9.45
N ASP A 40 -17.33 -7.57 -8.34
CA ASP A 40 -16.65 -8.46 -7.40
C ASP A 40 -17.63 -9.21 -6.50
N ILE A 41 -18.88 -8.72 -6.37
CA ILE A 41 -19.97 -9.41 -5.67
C ILE A 41 -20.68 -10.46 -6.55
N CYS A 42 -20.40 -10.50 -7.85
CA CYS A 42 -20.96 -11.47 -8.78
C CYS A 42 -20.01 -12.67 -8.92
N GLU A 43 -20.56 -13.86 -9.14
CA GLU A 43 -19.76 -15.02 -9.52
C GLU A 43 -19.18 -14.86 -10.93
N GLU A 44 -18.02 -15.46 -11.17
CA GLU A 44 -17.44 -15.53 -12.51
C GLU A 44 -18.25 -16.51 -13.35
N ASP A 45 -18.95 -16.01 -14.37
CA ASP A 45 -19.71 -16.85 -15.30
C ASP A 45 -18.78 -17.41 -16.40
N PRO A 46 -18.50 -18.72 -16.43
CA PRO A 46 -17.66 -19.33 -17.46
C PRO A 46 -18.27 -19.25 -18.87
N GLN A 47 -19.58 -18.98 -18.98
CA GLN A 47 -20.32 -18.93 -20.23
C GLN A 47 -20.64 -17.49 -20.69
N GLU A 48 -20.17 -16.46 -19.98
CA GLU A 48 -20.39 -15.03 -20.27
C GLU A 48 -21.86 -14.65 -20.63
N LYS A 49 -22.85 -15.26 -19.96
CA LYS A 49 -24.28 -15.00 -20.19
C LYS A 49 -24.66 -13.56 -19.83
N PHE A 50 -23.97 -12.96 -18.87
CA PHE A 50 -24.14 -11.55 -18.51
C PHE A 50 -22.93 -10.68 -18.87
N LYS A 51 -23.12 -9.75 -19.81
CA LYS A 51 -22.09 -8.81 -20.22
C LYS A 51 -22.02 -7.59 -19.29
N PHE A 52 -20.92 -7.47 -18.55
CA PHE A 52 -20.59 -6.29 -17.75
C PHE A 52 -20.14 -5.14 -18.64
N SER A 53 -20.94 -4.08 -18.74
CA SER A 53 -20.53 -2.84 -19.42
C SER A 53 -19.40 -2.13 -18.65
N LYS A 54 -18.62 -1.29 -19.33
CA LYS A 54 -17.59 -0.44 -18.68
C LYS A 54 -18.15 0.38 -17.52
N PHE A 55 -19.41 0.80 -17.63
CA PHE A 55 -20.11 1.50 -16.56
C PHE A 55 -20.30 0.60 -15.34
N LEU A 56 -20.85 -0.62 -15.51
CA LEU A 56 -21.10 -1.56 -14.41
C LEU A 56 -19.82 -1.97 -13.68
N GLN A 57 -18.71 -2.12 -14.41
CA GLN A 57 -17.41 -2.45 -13.83
C GLN A 57 -16.86 -1.34 -12.92
N ALA A 58 -17.26 -0.09 -13.15
CA ALA A 58 -16.84 1.06 -12.36
C ALA A 58 -17.75 1.36 -11.16
N GLN A 59 -18.93 0.72 -11.07
CA GLN A 59 -19.89 0.97 -10.00
C GLN A 59 -19.66 0.07 -8.78
N LYS A 60 -20.05 0.58 -7.62
CA LYS A 60 -20.12 -0.17 -6.35
C LYS A 60 -21.53 -0.69 -6.09
N ALA A 61 -21.66 -1.68 -5.21
CA ALA A 61 -22.94 -2.30 -4.88
C ALA A 61 -24.00 -1.29 -4.41
N TYR A 62 -23.66 -0.27 -3.61
CA TYR A 62 -24.61 0.77 -3.16
C TYR A 62 -25.30 1.54 -4.29
N HIS A 63 -24.78 1.49 -5.51
CA HIS A 63 -25.41 2.12 -6.66
C HIS A 63 -26.77 1.46 -6.99
N PHE A 64 -26.89 0.15 -6.78
CA PHE A 64 -28.07 -0.65 -7.11
C PHE A 64 -28.80 -1.19 -5.88
N PHE A 65 -28.11 -1.25 -4.74
CA PHE A 65 -28.61 -1.81 -3.51
C PHE A 65 -28.67 -0.76 -2.39
N GLU A 66 -29.56 -0.97 -1.44
CA GLU A 66 -29.68 -0.19 -0.20
C GLU A 66 -29.83 -1.13 0.99
N GLN A 67 -29.43 -0.65 2.17
CA GLN A 67 -29.57 -1.43 3.40
C GLN A 67 -31.04 -1.40 3.82
N ASP A 68 -31.58 -2.57 4.11
CA ASP A 68 -32.86 -2.66 4.81
C ASP A 68 -32.60 -2.58 6.32
N PHE A 69 -33.13 -1.52 6.94
CA PHE A 69 -32.96 -1.28 8.37
C PHE A 69 -33.79 -2.23 9.23
N LEU A 70 -34.79 -2.92 8.66
CA LEU A 70 -35.63 -3.86 9.38
C LEU A 70 -35.00 -5.26 9.45
N SER A 71 -34.52 -5.79 8.33
CA SER A 71 -33.86 -7.10 8.28
C SER A 71 -32.35 -7.07 8.52
N ASN A 72 -31.76 -5.87 8.64
CA ASN A 72 -30.30 -5.64 8.63
C ASN A 72 -29.59 -6.25 7.39
N GLY A 73 -30.37 -6.50 6.32
CA GLY A 73 -29.92 -7.04 5.06
C GLY A 73 -29.76 -5.97 3.99
N ILE A 74 -29.68 -6.43 2.74
CA ILE A 74 -29.54 -5.62 1.55
C ILE A 74 -30.73 -5.90 0.64
N GLN A 75 -31.30 -4.84 0.07
CA GLN A 75 -32.35 -4.94 -0.93
C GLN A 75 -31.99 -4.12 -2.16
N PHE A 76 -32.58 -4.47 -3.31
CA PHE A 76 -32.48 -3.61 -4.48
C PHE A 76 -33.17 -2.29 -4.24
N LYS A 77 -32.53 -1.20 -4.65
CA LYS A 77 -33.14 0.13 -4.64
C LYS A 77 -34.45 0.15 -5.42
N SER A 78 -35.34 1.04 -5.01
CA SER A 78 -36.50 1.40 -5.83
C SER A 78 -36.03 2.05 -7.15
N ARG A 79 -36.88 1.97 -8.18
CA ARG A 79 -36.62 2.60 -9.48
C ARG A 79 -36.43 4.12 -9.36
N GLN A 80 -37.03 4.75 -8.36
CA GLN A 80 -36.97 6.18 -8.11
C GLN A 80 -35.68 6.59 -7.38
N HIS A 81 -35.08 5.68 -6.61
CA HIS A 81 -33.89 5.94 -5.79
C HIS A 81 -32.57 5.52 -6.47
N CYS A 82 -32.64 4.87 -7.64
CA CYS A 82 -31.46 4.47 -8.41
C CYS A 82 -31.18 5.48 -9.54
N GLY A 83 -29.95 6.02 -9.60
CA GLY A 83 -29.51 6.91 -10.68
C GLY A 83 -29.43 6.26 -12.07
N SER A 84 -29.66 4.94 -12.17
CA SER A 84 -29.67 4.21 -13.46
C SER A 84 -30.77 3.14 -13.48
N PRO A 85 -32.05 3.54 -13.57
CA PRO A 85 -33.19 2.63 -13.41
C PRO A 85 -33.26 1.53 -14.48
N ASN A 86 -32.85 1.82 -15.72
CA ASN A 86 -32.86 0.83 -16.80
C ASN A 86 -31.79 -0.25 -16.60
N ILE A 87 -30.64 0.13 -16.02
CA ILE A 87 -29.57 -0.80 -15.70
C ILE A 87 -29.96 -1.66 -14.51
N LEU A 88 -30.57 -1.07 -13.48
CA LEU A 88 -31.14 -1.79 -12.35
C LEU A 88 -32.15 -2.85 -12.81
N GLN A 89 -33.06 -2.51 -13.72
CA GLN A 89 -34.03 -3.49 -14.25
C GLN A 89 -33.34 -4.61 -15.03
N LYS A 90 -32.29 -4.29 -15.79
CA LYS A 90 -31.49 -5.30 -16.50
C LYS A 90 -30.80 -6.26 -15.53
N ILE A 91 -30.27 -5.75 -14.42
CA ILE A 91 -29.68 -6.57 -13.35
C ILE A 91 -30.74 -7.47 -12.72
N LYS A 92 -31.89 -6.91 -12.31
CA LYS A 92 -33.00 -7.68 -11.73
C LYS A 92 -33.44 -8.81 -12.65
N ASN A 93 -33.63 -8.52 -13.94
CA ASN A 93 -34.01 -9.54 -14.93
C ASN A 93 -32.92 -10.60 -15.12
N ALA A 94 -31.64 -10.22 -15.08
CA ALA A 94 -30.53 -11.17 -15.21
C ALA A 94 -30.43 -12.11 -14.01
N VAL A 95 -30.68 -11.61 -12.80
CA VAL A 95 -30.75 -12.41 -11.58
C VAL A 95 -31.94 -13.37 -11.64
N LEU A 96 -33.13 -12.87 -11.99
CA LEU A 96 -34.36 -13.70 -12.12
C LEU A 96 -34.24 -14.80 -13.18
N THR A 97 -33.45 -14.57 -14.23
CA THR A 97 -33.24 -15.55 -15.32
C THR A 97 -32.05 -16.49 -15.05
N GLY A 98 -31.41 -16.38 -13.88
CA GLY A 98 -30.22 -17.18 -13.52
C GLY A 98 -28.97 -16.86 -14.35
N ASN A 99 -28.99 -15.77 -15.11
CA ASN A 99 -27.85 -15.33 -15.93
C ASN A 99 -26.82 -14.52 -15.12
N LEU A 100 -27.17 -14.10 -13.91
CA LEU A 100 -26.27 -13.41 -12.99
C LEU A 100 -26.46 -13.99 -11.58
N ILE A 101 -25.40 -14.57 -11.04
CA ILE A 101 -25.36 -15.17 -9.70
C ILE A 101 -24.45 -14.32 -8.81
N PHE A 102 -24.86 -14.08 -7.56
CA PHE A 102 -24.05 -13.39 -6.57
C PHE A 102 -23.23 -14.39 -5.78
N LYS A 103 -22.04 -13.97 -5.34
CA LYS A 103 -21.21 -14.78 -4.45
C LYS A 103 -21.96 -15.08 -3.14
N PRO A 104 -21.70 -16.22 -2.49
CA PRO A 104 -22.42 -16.67 -1.30
C PRO A 104 -22.52 -15.62 -0.18
N TYR A 105 -21.41 -14.92 0.12
CA TYR A 105 -21.37 -13.88 1.16
C TYR A 105 -22.28 -12.66 0.88
N PHE A 106 -22.58 -12.38 -0.38
CA PHE A 106 -23.44 -11.27 -0.78
C PHE A 106 -24.89 -11.73 -0.92
N ALA A 107 -25.09 -12.94 -1.45
CA ALA A 107 -26.40 -13.58 -1.56
C ALA A 107 -27.07 -13.78 -0.19
N SER A 108 -26.29 -14.16 0.83
CA SER A 108 -26.80 -14.35 2.20
C SER A 108 -27.33 -13.07 2.86
N LEU A 109 -27.01 -11.90 2.31
CA LEU A 109 -27.47 -10.60 2.81
C LEU A 109 -28.73 -10.11 2.10
N LEU A 110 -29.14 -10.73 0.99
CA LEU A 110 -30.35 -10.32 0.27
C LEU A 110 -31.60 -10.71 1.06
N SER A 111 -32.49 -9.76 1.31
CA SER A 111 -33.73 -10.01 2.06
C SER A 111 -34.57 -11.12 1.42
N ALA A 112 -35.10 -12.02 2.26
CA ALA A 112 -35.76 -13.28 1.89
C ALA A 112 -36.97 -13.16 0.93
N GLU A 113 -37.52 -11.96 0.71
CA GLU A 113 -38.62 -11.71 -0.24
C GLU A 113 -38.24 -11.92 -1.73
N GLN A 114 -36.99 -12.30 -2.03
CA GLN A 114 -36.51 -12.58 -3.39
C GLN A 114 -36.02 -14.03 -3.60
N GLN A 115 -36.23 -14.92 -2.62
CA GLN A 115 -35.79 -16.33 -2.65
C GLN A 115 -36.91 -17.33 -2.99
N ASP A 116 -37.98 -16.92 -3.66
CA ASP A 116 -38.99 -17.86 -4.20
C ASP A 116 -38.48 -18.57 -5.46
N LEU A 117 -37.42 -19.39 -5.33
CA LEU A 117 -37.11 -20.51 -6.22
C LEU A 117 -36.40 -21.60 -5.41
N GLU A 118 -37.22 -22.55 -4.96
CA GLU A 118 -36.96 -23.94 -4.56
C GLU A 118 -35.48 -24.38 -4.48
N LEU A 119 -34.97 -24.53 -3.26
CA LEU A 119 -34.06 -25.61 -2.91
C LEU A 119 -34.47 -26.18 -1.55
N ASP A 120 -34.77 -27.48 -1.56
CA ASP A 120 -35.16 -28.29 -0.41
C ASP A 120 -34.14 -28.21 0.73
N ASN A 121 -34.69 -28.13 1.95
CA ASN A 121 -34.19 -28.63 3.23
C ASN A 121 -32.67 -28.83 3.40
N GLU A 122 -32.06 -28.02 4.24
CA GLU A 122 -31.27 -28.48 5.40
C GLU A 122 -31.28 -27.33 6.43
N GLU A 123 -31.47 -27.67 7.70
CA GLU A 123 -31.47 -26.72 8.82
C GLU A 123 -30.14 -25.98 8.88
N HIS A 124 -30.10 -24.70 8.50
CA HIS A 124 -28.92 -23.88 8.75
C HIS A 124 -28.89 -23.47 10.23
N PRO A 125 -27.83 -23.85 10.98
CA PRO A 125 -27.64 -23.36 12.32
C PRO A 125 -27.49 -21.84 12.26
N THR A 126 -28.17 -21.14 13.16
CA THR A 126 -27.97 -19.71 13.42
C THR A 126 -26.54 -19.50 13.90
N GLU A 127 -25.62 -19.35 12.95
CA GLU A 127 -24.21 -19.07 13.23
C GLU A 127 -23.93 -17.58 13.31
N PRO A 128 -22.96 -17.19 14.16
CA PRO A 128 -22.90 -15.86 14.74
C PRO A 128 -22.49 -14.86 13.67
N ASN A 129 -23.30 -13.80 13.55
CA ASN A 129 -22.90 -12.56 12.91
C ASN A 129 -21.51 -12.20 13.48
N ILE A 130 -20.46 -12.15 12.65
CA ILE A 130 -19.11 -11.85 13.13
C ILE A 130 -19.13 -10.39 13.59
N ASN A 131 -19.40 -10.22 14.88
CA ASN A 131 -19.34 -8.93 15.51
C ASN A 131 -17.86 -8.60 15.71
N PHE A 132 -17.38 -7.56 15.03
CA PHE A 132 -16.04 -7.00 15.26
C PHE A 132 -16.01 -6.02 16.44
N ASP A 133 -17.15 -5.71 17.08
CA ASP A 133 -17.20 -4.89 18.28
C ASP A 133 -16.31 -5.42 19.41
N PRO A 134 -16.26 -6.74 19.72
CA PRO A 134 -15.29 -7.28 20.68
C PRO A 134 -13.84 -7.00 20.26
N PHE A 135 -13.54 -7.07 18.95
CA PHE A 135 -12.21 -6.75 18.40
C PHE A 135 -11.89 -5.24 18.54
N ILE A 136 -12.85 -4.37 18.21
CA ILE A 136 -12.72 -2.91 18.37
C ILE A 136 -12.63 -2.53 19.86
N GLN A 137 -13.32 -3.24 20.74
CA GLN A 137 -13.25 -3.06 22.19
C GLN A 137 -11.91 -3.54 22.76
N GLN A 138 -11.31 -4.59 22.19
CA GLN A 138 -9.96 -5.07 22.54
C GLN A 138 -8.85 -4.14 22.03
N MET A 139 -9.12 -3.32 21.02
CA MET A 139 -8.22 -2.27 20.55
C MET A 139 -8.21 -1.08 21.53
N SER A 140 -7.56 -1.27 22.68
CA SER A 140 -7.35 -0.23 23.68
C SER A 140 -5.87 0.08 23.91
N TYR A 141 -5.58 1.32 24.29
CA TYR A 141 -4.27 1.78 24.74
C TYR A 141 -4.45 2.53 26.06
N GLU A 142 -3.78 2.06 27.13
CA GLU A 142 -3.97 2.58 28.51
C GLU A 142 -5.46 2.61 28.90
N ASP A 143 -6.18 1.52 28.63
CA ASP A 143 -7.62 1.35 28.92
C ASP A 143 -8.57 2.30 28.17
N ILE A 144 -8.07 3.02 27.16
CA ILE A 144 -8.88 3.88 26.29
C ILE A 144 -8.99 3.23 24.91
N ASN A 145 -10.21 3.11 24.38
CA ASN A 145 -10.43 2.59 23.03
C ASN A 145 -9.69 3.46 21.99
N ILE A 146 -8.96 2.84 21.05
CA ILE A 146 -8.17 3.53 20.03
C ILE A 146 -9.03 4.51 19.21
N THR A 147 -10.30 4.16 18.96
CA THR A 147 -11.25 5.01 18.22
C THR A 147 -11.63 6.31 18.95
N ALA A 148 -11.51 6.33 20.29
CA ALA A 148 -11.81 7.47 21.14
C ALA A 148 -10.56 8.32 21.48
N LEU A 149 -9.36 7.88 21.08
CA LEU A 149 -8.13 8.60 21.39
C LEU A 149 -8.07 9.94 20.66
N LYS A 150 -7.76 11.00 21.41
CA LYS A 150 -7.46 12.30 20.82
C LYS A 150 -6.12 12.24 20.08
N ASN A 151 -5.93 13.09 19.07
CA ASN A 151 -4.68 13.18 18.29
C ASN A 151 -3.39 13.23 19.13
N ARG A 152 -3.42 13.87 20.30
CA ARG A 152 -2.28 13.91 21.22
C ARG A 152 -1.97 12.54 21.83
N GLN A 153 -3.00 11.79 22.23
CA GLN A 153 -2.86 10.46 22.82
C GLN A 153 -2.44 9.44 21.77
N LEU A 154 -2.98 9.52 20.54
CA LEU A 154 -2.51 8.72 19.39
C LEU A 154 -1.01 8.96 19.16
N LYS A 155 -0.57 10.21 19.14
CA LYS A 155 0.86 10.54 19.00
C LYS A 155 1.70 9.92 20.12
N THR A 156 1.25 9.99 21.37
CA THR A 156 1.95 9.37 22.51
C THR A 156 2.03 7.85 22.35
N MET A 157 0.91 7.21 21.99
CA MET A 157 0.84 5.76 21.69
C MET A 157 1.85 5.35 20.61
N PHE A 158 1.91 6.06 19.49
CA PHE A 158 2.89 5.77 18.42
C PHE A 158 4.33 6.19 18.77
N SER A 159 4.52 6.98 19.83
CA SER A 159 5.85 7.40 20.30
C SER A 159 6.53 6.35 21.19
N PHE A 160 5.78 5.36 21.70
CA PHE A 160 6.24 4.40 22.72
C PHE A 160 7.34 3.42 22.26
N ASN A 161 7.66 3.38 20.97
CA ASN A 161 8.73 2.53 20.44
C ASN A 161 9.60 3.20 19.37
N SER A 162 9.43 4.50 19.18
CA SER A 162 10.25 5.29 18.27
C SER A 162 11.54 5.72 18.97
N ASN A 163 12.37 4.73 19.34
CA ASN A 163 13.82 4.93 19.37
C ASN A 163 14.38 5.24 17.96
N SER A 164 13.52 5.30 16.93
CA SER A 164 13.82 6.10 15.76
C SER A 164 14.06 7.52 16.26
N GLN A 165 15.33 7.89 16.37
CA GLN A 165 15.76 9.28 16.27
C GLN A 165 15.10 9.80 15.00
N ILE A 166 13.90 10.36 15.11
CA ILE A 166 13.22 11.01 14.01
C ILE A 166 14.21 12.09 13.64
N THR A 167 14.85 11.91 12.49
CA THR A 167 15.71 12.92 11.89
C THR A 167 14.99 14.24 12.02
N ASN A 168 15.69 15.30 12.48
CA ASN A 168 15.14 16.65 12.68
C ASN A 168 14.69 17.24 11.33
N ILE A 169 13.61 16.72 10.78
CA ILE A 169 12.97 17.10 9.53
C ILE A 169 11.89 18.10 9.91
N SER A 170 11.92 19.27 9.29
CA SER A 170 10.90 20.29 9.51
C SER A 170 9.52 19.79 9.05
N PRO A 171 8.42 20.23 9.68
CA PRO A 171 7.07 19.90 9.22
C PRO A 171 6.83 20.23 7.73
N ASN A 172 7.44 21.31 7.25
CA ASN A 172 7.35 21.73 5.85
C ASN A 172 8.04 20.74 4.90
N ASN A 173 9.23 20.26 5.25
CA ASN A 173 9.94 19.28 4.43
C ASN A 173 9.20 17.94 4.41
N TRP A 174 8.66 17.52 5.56
CA TRP A 174 7.79 16.35 5.63
C TRP A 174 6.56 16.49 4.73
N LYS A 175 5.87 17.63 4.80
CA LYS A 175 4.71 17.91 3.95
C LYS A 175 5.09 17.86 2.47
N ALA A 176 6.20 18.49 2.08
CA ALA A 176 6.69 18.49 0.70
C ALA A 176 6.99 17.06 0.20
N PHE A 177 7.66 16.24 1.01
CA PHE A 177 7.94 14.84 0.68
C PHE A 177 6.65 14.01 0.54
N ILE A 178 5.72 14.14 1.48
CA ILE A 178 4.45 13.40 1.45
C ILE A 178 3.62 13.81 0.22
N SER A 179 3.56 15.11 -0.09
CA SER A 179 2.79 15.64 -1.23
C SER A 179 3.42 15.42 -2.60
N SER A 180 4.72 15.10 -2.69
CA SER A 180 5.39 14.83 -3.97
C SER A 180 4.74 13.63 -4.68
N PRO A 181 4.40 13.70 -5.97
CA PRO A 181 3.93 12.53 -6.71
C PRO A 181 5.11 11.57 -6.91
N MET A 182 5.13 10.46 -6.17
CA MET A 182 6.24 9.51 -6.20
C MET A 182 5.71 8.08 -6.22
N HIS A 183 6.31 7.22 -7.04
CA HIS A 183 5.96 5.81 -7.07
C HIS A 183 6.15 5.15 -5.69
N HIS A 184 5.30 4.18 -5.35
CA HIS A 184 5.27 3.59 -4.01
C HIS A 184 6.58 2.90 -3.61
N ILE A 185 7.27 2.23 -4.56
CA ILE A 185 8.56 1.56 -4.32
C ILE A 185 9.65 2.55 -3.84
N PRO A 186 10.05 3.57 -4.62
CA PRO A 186 11.06 4.52 -4.16
C PRO A 186 10.65 5.26 -2.89
N ARG A 187 9.35 5.59 -2.76
CA ARG A 187 8.82 6.22 -1.54
C ARG A 187 9.04 5.36 -0.30
N ASN A 188 8.78 4.06 -0.39
CA ASN A 188 9.01 3.13 0.72
C ASN A 188 10.49 3.02 1.07
N VAL A 189 11.37 2.94 0.06
CA VAL A 189 12.83 2.92 0.28
C VAL A 189 13.29 4.20 0.98
N TRP A 190 12.88 5.37 0.48
CA TRP A 190 13.23 6.66 1.10
C TRP A 190 12.63 6.79 2.50
N TYR A 191 11.37 6.44 2.68
CA TYR A 191 10.71 6.49 3.99
C TYR A 191 11.43 5.61 5.02
N ARG A 192 11.82 4.39 4.64
CA ARG A 192 12.63 3.51 5.50
C ARG A 192 13.99 4.10 5.83
N LEU A 193 14.64 4.77 4.87
CA LEU A 193 15.87 5.54 5.11
C LEU A 193 15.66 6.63 6.18
N LEU A 194 14.61 7.45 6.07
CA LEU A 194 14.29 8.51 7.04
C LEU A 194 14.08 7.97 8.46
N HIS A 195 13.59 6.74 8.58
CA HIS A 195 13.32 6.09 9.85
C HIS A 195 14.46 5.19 10.35
N LYS A 196 15.63 5.15 9.68
CA LYS A 196 16.74 4.22 9.98
C LYS A 196 16.29 2.75 10.03
N LYS A 197 15.40 2.40 9.11
CA LYS A 197 14.79 1.07 8.94
C LYS A 197 14.99 0.55 7.52
N LEU A 198 15.98 1.09 6.81
CA LEU A 198 16.35 0.54 5.51
C LEU A 198 16.79 -0.91 5.70
N SER A 199 16.37 -1.77 4.79
CA SER A 199 16.86 -3.14 4.73
C SER A 199 18.28 -3.08 4.17
N THR A 200 19.25 -2.83 5.03
CA THR A 200 20.70 -2.99 4.75
C THR A 200 21.13 -4.39 5.21
N ARG A 201 22.29 -4.88 4.77
CA ARG A 201 22.83 -6.13 5.33
C ARG A 201 23.04 -6.04 6.84
N ALA A 202 23.55 -4.93 7.38
CA ALA A 202 23.70 -4.78 8.83
C ALA A 202 22.36 -4.91 9.58
N ASN A 203 21.28 -4.34 9.04
CA ASN A 203 19.97 -4.45 9.67
C ASN A 203 19.34 -5.83 9.45
N LEU A 204 19.49 -6.43 8.27
CA LEU A 204 18.93 -7.75 7.97
C LEU A 204 19.68 -8.88 8.67
N HIS A 205 21.01 -8.84 8.77
CA HIS A 205 21.79 -9.80 9.54
C HIS A 205 21.31 -9.84 11.01
N ARG A 206 20.97 -8.68 11.58
CA ARG A 206 20.40 -8.58 12.94
C ARG A 206 18.98 -9.17 13.05
N ILE A 207 18.15 -9.08 12.01
CA ILE A 207 16.73 -9.48 12.06
C ILE A 207 16.54 -10.93 11.60
N ILE A 208 17.26 -11.35 10.56
CA ILE A 208 17.17 -12.65 9.88
C ILE A 208 18.58 -13.21 9.60
N PRO A 209 19.39 -13.50 10.64
CA PRO A 209 20.77 -13.98 10.48
C PRO A 209 20.85 -15.27 9.65
N ALA A 210 19.80 -16.11 9.66
CA ALA A 210 19.74 -17.34 8.87
C ALA A 210 19.70 -17.12 7.34
N LYS A 211 19.38 -15.91 6.85
CA LYS A 211 19.33 -15.58 5.41
C LYS A 211 20.41 -14.60 4.97
N VAL A 212 21.03 -13.89 5.92
CA VAL A 212 22.04 -12.87 5.65
C VAL A 212 23.21 -13.15 6.58
N ASP A 213 24.26 -13.75 6.02
CA ASP A 213 25.34 -14.37 6.79
C ASP A 213 26.19 -13.37 7.58
N ASP A 214 26.32 -12.13 7.10
CA ASP A 214 27.12 -11.07 7.72
C ASP A 214 26.54 -9.66 7.46
N ASP A 215 27.09 -8.67 8.14
CA ASP A 215 26.74 -7.26 8.02
C ASP A 215 27.63 -6.47 7.02
N TYR A 216 28.51 -7.14 6.29
CA TYR A 216 29.48 -6.51 5.39
C TYR A 216 28.94 -6.37 3.97
N CYS A 217 29.28 -5.27 3.31
CA CYS A 217 28.97 -5.05 1.92
C CYS A 217 29.66 -6.11 1.04
N GLN A 218 28.93 -6.73 0.13
CA GLN A 218 29.49 -7.76 -0.75
C GLN A 218 30.57 -7.22 -1.70
N LEU A 219 30.52 -5.92 -2.03
CA LEU A 219 31.36 -5.28 -3.03
C LEU A 219 32.74 -4.87 -2.49
N CYS A 220 32.77 -4.23 -1.32
CA CYS A 220 34.01 -3.68 -0.76
C CYS A 220 34.34 -4.20 0.65
N LYS A 221 33.53 -5.11 1.20
CA LYS A 221 33.74 -5.77 2.51
C LYS A 221 33.80 -4.81 3.71
N LEU A 222 33.29 -3.60 3.58
CA LEU A 222 33.07 -2.66 4.68
C LEU A 222 31.69 -2.88 5.31
N LEU A 223 31.49 -2.45 6.55
CA LEU A 223 30.20 -2.53 7.23
C LEU A 223 29.10 -1.82 6.41
N GLU A 224 27.99 -2.52 6.14
CA GLU A 224 26.93 -2.00 5.30
C GLU A 224 25.84 -1.26 6.09
N THR A 225 26.12 0.01 6.36
CA THR A 225 25.14 0.98 6.90
C THR A 225 24.19 1.50 5.81
N GLU A 226 23.16 2.27 6.17
CA GLU A 226 22.23 2.87 5.18
C GLU A 226 22.95 3.81 4.22
N GLN A 227 23.90 4.58 4.77
CA GLN A 227 24.77 5.45 3.99
C GLN A 227 25.66 4.64 3.05
N HIS A 228 26.21 3.53 3.52
CA HIS A 228 27.09 2.70 2.71
C HIS A 228 26.37 1.97 1.58
N MET A 229 25.22 1.37 1.89
CA MET A 229 24.37 0.65 0.95
C MET A 229 23.94 1.52 -0.24
N LEU A 230 23.55 2.78 0.03
CA LEU A 230 23.00 3.66 -0.99
C LEU A 230 23.99 4.66 -1.59
N PHE A 231 25.01 5.10 -0.85
CA PHE A 231 25.82 6.26 -1.23
C PHE A 231 27.33 5.99 -1.26
N THR A 232 27.91 5.50 -0.16
CA THR A 232 29.39 5.54 0.00
C THR A 232 30.13 4.28 -0.46
N CYS A 233 29.45 3.21 -0.86
CA CYS A 233 30.10 2.10 -1.57
C CYS A 233 30.65 2.57 -2.93
N ILE A 234 31.87 2.18 -3.30
CA ILE A 234 32.59 2.75 -4.47
C ILE A 234 31.79 2.69 -5.78
N GLN A 235 31.21 1.52 -6.11
CA GLN A 235 30.36 1.38 -7.29
C GLN A 235 29.09 2.24 -7.24
N LYS A 236 28.57 2.49 -6.03
CA LYS A 236 27.39 3.34 -5.85
C LYS A 236 27.73 4.82 -5.96
N GLN A 237 28.94 5.22 -5.53
CA GLN A 237 29.45 6.56 -5.76
C GLN A 237 29.58 6.85 -7.25
N ASP A 238 30.08 5.91 -8.04
CA ASP A 238 30.21 6.07 -9.50
C ASP A 238 28.85 6.31 -10.18
N LEU A 239 27.82 5.56 -9.77
CA LEU A 239 26.45 5.78 -10.22
C LEU A 239 25.92 7.16 -9.83
N TRP A 240 26.13 7.60 -8.60
CA TRP A 240 25.75 8.94 -8.14
C TRP A 240 26.46 10.02 -8.94
N ASN A 241 27.77 9.92 -9.10
CA ASN A 241 28.59 10.86 -9.85
C ASN A 241 28.11 10.98 -11.30
N ALA A 242 27.87 9.85 -11.97
CA ALA A 242 27.37 9.82 -13.34
C ALA A 242 25.95 10.42 -13.45
N ALA A 243 25.05 10.09 -12.52
CA ALA A 243 23.70 10.64 -12.50
C ALA A 243 23.68 12.16 -12.23
N PHE A 244 24.48 12.63 -11.28
CA PHE A 244 24.61 14.05 -10.94
C PHE A 244 25.18 14.85 -12.11
N LYS A 245 26.30 14.39 -12.69
CA LYS A 245 26.93 15.05 -13.83
C LYS A 245 25.98 15.21 -15.02
N LYS A 246 25.06 14.26 -15.18
CA LYS A 246 24.09 14.25 -16.28
C LYS A 246 22.87 15.14 -16.02
N TYR A 247 22.34 15.15 -14.80
CA TYR A 247 21.02 15.71 -14.53
C TYR A 247 21.01 16.95 -13.64
N LEU A 248 22.07 17.22 -12.88
CA LEU A 248 22.10 18.31 -11.91
C LEU A 248 23.17 19.35 -12.24
N SER A 249 22.82 20.62 -12.10
CA SER A 249 23.75 21.75 -12.26
C SER A 249 24.45 22.13 -10.95
N ASN A 250 23.89 21.72 -9.81
CA ASN A 250 24.43 21.98 -8.48
C ASN A 250 24.10 20.83 -7.50
N PRO A 251 25.05 20.39 -6.66
CA PRO A 251 26.50 20.66 -6.72
C PRO A 251 27.16 19.97 -7.92
N LYS A 252 28.22 20.58 -8.48
CA LYS A 252 28.99 19.99 -9.59
C LYS A 252 29.75 18.74 -9.18
N ASP A 253 30.31 18.76 -7.96
CA ASP A 253 31.03 17.64 -7.37
C ASP A 253 30.25 17.13 -6.14
N PRO A 254 29.40 16.11 -6.32
CA PRO A 254 28.59 15.58 -5.24
C PRO A 254 29.42 14.81 -4.21
N ASN A 255 29.45 15.31 -2.98
CA ASN A 255 29.87 14.49 -1.84
C ASN A 255 28.72 13.56 -1.43
N CYS A 256 28.89 12.25 -1.65
CA CYS A 256 27.89 11.22 -1.34
C CYS A 256 27.47 11.20 0.14
N SER A 257 28.36 11.55 1.07
CA SER A 257 28.03 11.68 2.49
C SER A 257 27.12 12.88 2.77
N SER A 258 27.40 14.02 2.13
CA SER A 258 26.51 15.19 2.23
C SER A 258 25.14 14.90 1.63
N ILE A 259 25.09 14.22 0.47
CA ILE A 259 23.82 13.81 -0.15
C ILE A 259 23.01 12.92 0.80
N PHE A 260 23.65 11.96 1.46
CA PHE A 260 22.98 11.12 2.45
C PHE A 260 22.36 11.96 3.58
N GLU A 261 23.06 12.97 4.10
CA GLU A 261 22.52 13.87 5.13
C GLU A 261 21.34 14.69 4.61
N ASP A 262 21.45 15.24 3.41
CA ASP A 262 20.38 16.02 2.79
C ASP A 262 19.14 15.18 2.53
N LEU A 263 19.31 13.92 2.10
CA LEU A 263 18.20 12.98 1.90
C LEU A 263 17.58 12.54 3.22
N SER A 264 18.40 12.32 4.24
CA SER A 264 17.96 11.93 5.59
C SER A 264 17.25 13.07 6.32
N THR A 265 17.48 14.33 5.91
CA THR A 265 16.85 15.53 6.51
C THR A 265 15.87 16.24 5.58
N LEU A 266 15.67 15.70 4.38
CA LEU A 266 14.84 16.27 3.30
C LEU A 266 15.21 17.72 2.95
N ARG A 267 16.52 18.06 2.96
CA ARG A 267 17.06 19.39 2.63
C ARG A 267 17.50 19.47 1.18
N LEU A 268 16.53 19.39 0.27
CA LEU A 268 16.80 19.24 -1.18
C LEU A 268 16.80 20.56 -1.97
N SER A 269 16.60 21.70 -1.32
CA SER A 269 16.44 23.01 -1.99
C SER A 269 17.68 23.50 -2.73
N LYS A 270 18.86 22.94 -2.43
CA LYS A 270 20.13 23.32 -3.06
C LYS A 270 20.40 22.62 -4.39
N TYR A 271 19.62 21.59 -4.73
CA TYR A 271 19.83 20.84 -5.96
C TYR A 271 18.96 21.40 -7.09
N TYR A 272 19.59 21.63 -8.23
CA TYR A 272 18.93 22.19 -9.41
C TYR A 272 19.12 21.27 -10.60
N ILE A 273 18.02 21.02 -11.32
CA ILE A 273 18.04 20.22 -12.54
C ILE A 273 18.75 21.00 -13.64
N LEU A 274 19.68 20.35 -14.35
CA LEU A 274 20.56 20.96 -15.32
C LEU A 274 19.81 21.44 -16.56
N HIS A 275 18.94 20.58 -17.11
CA HIS A 275 18.24 20.89 -18.35
C HIS A 275 16.82 21.37 -18.07
N TYR A 276 16.49 22.57 -18.55
CA TYR A 276 15.14 23.14 -18.40
C TYR A 276 14.02 22.29 -19.04
N HIS A 277 14.37 21.49 -20.05
CA HIS A 277 13.44 20.58 -20.72
C HIS A 277 13.12 19.32 -19.92
N ASP A 278 13.93 19.00 -18.90
CA ASP A 278 13.64 17.91 -17.98
C ASP A 278 12.55 18.35 -17.00
N LYS A 279 11.34 17.83 -17.19
CA LYS A 279 10.14 18.20 -16.40
C LYS A 279 9.92 17.30 -15.18
N PHE A 280 10.91 16.55 -14.73
CA PHE A 280 10.85 15.83 -13.45
C PHE A 280 11.22 16.74 -12.28
N THR A 281 10.82 16.40 -11.05
CA THR A 281 11.17 17.16 -9.85
C THR A 281 12.45 16.64 -9.21
N ILE A 282 13.03 17.39 -8.27
CA ILE A 282 14.20 16.90 -7.51
C ILE A 282 13.89 15.63 -6.70
N TYR A 283 12.64 15.50 -6.23
CA TYR A 283 12.17 14.29 -5.56
C TYR A 283 12.13 13.11 -6.53
N ASP A 284 11.67 13.30 -7.76
CA ASP A 284 11.67 12.27 -8.79
C ASP A 284 13.08 11.77 -9.10
N PHE A 285 14.04 12.70 -9.21
CA PHE A 285 15.45 12.37 -9.42
C PHE A 285 15.98 11.46 -8.31
N PHE A 286 15.94 11.93 -7.06
CA PHE A 286 16.47 11.17 -5.93
C PHE A 286 15.73 9.85 -5.73
N ALA A 287 14.39 9.86 -5.81
CA ALA A 287 13.56 8.67 -5.75
C ALA A 287 13.98 7.62 -6.79
N THR A 288 14.20 8.05 -8.03
CA THR A 288 14.58 7.16 -9.12
C THR A 288 15.96 6.55 -8.87
N VAL A 289 16.95 7.37 -8.53
CA VAL A 289 18.32 6.88 -8.32
C VAL A 289 18.39 5.92 -7.12
N ILE A 290 17.82 6.28 -5.96
CA ILE A 290 17.83 5.39 -4.78
C ILE A 290 17.11 4.06 -5.05
N ARG A 291 16.02 4.08 -5.84
CA ARG A 291 15.28 2.86 -6.19
C ARG A 291 16.14 1.92 -7.00
N PHE A 292 16.82 2.41 -8.03
CA PHE A 292 17.63 1.56 -8.89
C PHE A 292 18.88 1.06 -8.17
N ILE A 293 19.52 1.88 -7.34
CA ILE A 293 20.62 1.44 -6.47
C ILE A 293 20.15 0.34 -5.52
N TRP A 294 19.05 0.57 -4.79
CA TRP A 294 18.48 -0.40 -3.85
C TRP A 294 18.08 -1.71 -4.54
N LYS A 295 17.44 -1.59 -5.72
CA LYS A 295 17.03 -2.75 -6.52
C LYS A 295 18.23 -3.57 -6.95
N VAL A 296 19.23 -2.96 -7.59
CA VAL A 296 20.39 -3.69 -8.12
C VAL A 296 21.20 -4.33 -7.00
N HIS A 297 21.27 -3.67 -5.83
CA HIS A 297 21.93 -4.23 -4.65
C HIS A 297 21.25 -5.55 -4.21
N TRP A 298 19.92 -5.57 -4.08
CA TRP A 298 19.21 -6.79 -3.66
C TRP A 298 19.13 -7.86 -4.75
N GLN A 299 19.09 -7.47 -6.02
CA GLN A 299 19.20 -8.41 -7.14
C GLN A 299 20.57 -9.08 -7.17
N GLN A 300 21.65 -8.33 -6.91
CA GLN A 300 22.97 -8.92 -6.76
C GLN A 300 23.01 -9.94 -5.62
N PHE A 301 22.42 -9.60 -4.47
CA PHE A 301 22.43 -10.50 -3.31
C PHE A 301 21.60 -11.77 -3.53
N PHE A 302 20.35 -11.64 -3.96
CA PHE A 302 19.41 -12.77 -4.06
C PHE A 302 19.48 -13.51 -5.38
N GLU A 303 19.73 -12.82 -6.48
CA GLU A 303 19.70 -13.37 -7.84
C GLU A 303 21.11 -13.55 -8.43
N GLN A 304 22.17 -13.19 -7.69
CA GLN A 304 23.57 -13.21 -8.15
C GLN A 304 23.80 -12.43 -9.45
N THR A 305 22.94 -11.44 -9.73
CA THR A 305 23.05 -10.63 -10.94
C THR A 305 24.21 -9.64 -10.80
N PRO A 306 25.18 -9.60 -11.73
CA PRO A 306 26.28 -8.66 -11.65
C PRO A 306 25.77 -7.22 -11.85
N VAL A 307 26.32 -6.29 -11.07
CA VAL A 307 26.01 -4.87 -11.20
C VAL A 307 26.80 -4.31 -12.37
N VAL A 308 26.10 -3.87 -13.41
CA VAL A 308 26.68 -3.20 -14.58
C VAL A 308 26.18 -1.77 -14.60
N ASP A 309 27.06 -0.82 -14.30
CA ASP A 309 26.69 0.59 -14.06
C ASP A 309 25.98 1.22 -15.26
N GLU A 310 26.41 0.90 -16.48
CA GLU A 310 25.79 1.39 -17.72
C GLU A 310 24.32 0.97 -17.83
N ILE A 311 23.99 -0.27 -17.47
CA ILE A 311 22.61 -0.77 -17.49
C ILE A 311 21.76 -0.01 -16.47
N VAL A 312 22.30 0.22 -15.27
CA VAL A 312 21.60 0.95 -14.21
C VAL A 312 21.36 2.40 -14.64
N LEU A 313 22.36 3.07 -15.20
CA LEU A 313 22.25 4.45 -15.70
C LEU A 313 21.25 4.57 -16.85
N ASN A 314 21.21 3.61 -17.76
CA ASN A 314 20.22 3.56 -18.84
C ASN A 314 18.80 3.39 -18.30
N GLN A 315 18.62 2.57 -17.26
CA GLN A 315 17.33 2.41 -16.59
C GLN A 315 16.88 3.69 -15.86
N ILE A 316 17.81 4.36 -15.15
CA ILE A 316 17.57 5.67 -14.52
C ILE A 316 17.14 6.68 -15.59
N GLN A 317 17.88 6.76 -16.70
CA GLN A 317 17.55 7.67 -17.80
C GLN A 317 16.17 7.40 -18.36
N LYS A 318 15.84 6.14 -18.66
CA LYS A 318 14.55 5.76 -19.23
C LYS A 318 13.39 6.17 -18.32
N GLU A 319 13.53 5.97 -17.01
CA GLU A 319 12.48 6.33 -16.05
C GLU A 319 12.35 7.85 -15.89
N LEU A 320 13.46 8.59 -15.82
CA LEU A 320 13.43 10.06 -15.73
C LEU A 320 12.84 10.70 -17.00
N LEU A 321 13.14 10.16 -18.19
CA LEU A 321 12.52 10.59 -19.44
C LEU A 321 11.01 10.33 -19.45
N LYS A 322 10.59 9.17 -18.94
CA LYS A 322 9.16 8.84 -18.79
C LYS A 322 8.45 9.80 -17.84
N LEU A 323 9.07 10.13 -16.71
CA LEU A 323 8.53 11.09 -15.74
C LEU A 323 8.45 12.51 -16.34
N SER A 324 9.49 12.92 -17.07
CA SER A 324 9.52 14.19 -17.80
C SER A 324 8.39 14.28 -18.84
N ALA A 325 8.17 13.20 -19.61
CA ALA A 325 7.09 13.15 -20.60
C ALA A 325 5.70 13.21 -19.95
N TYR A 326 5.51 12.51 -18.82
CA TYR A 326 4.24 12.53 -18.09
C TYR A 326 3.91 13.93 -17.55
N ASN A 327 4.90 14.62 -16.97
CA ASN A 327 4.73 15.98 -16.48
C ASN A 327 4.62 17.04 -17.58
N SER A 328 4.85 16.70 -18.85
CA SER A 328 4.59 17.60 -19.98
C SER A 328 3.13 17.55 -20.48
N LEU A 329 2.35 16.55 -20.04
CA LEU A 329 0.95 16.34 -20.45
C LEU A 329 -0.06 16.87 -19.41
N CYS A 330 0.43 17.35 -18.27
CA CYS A 330 -0.33 18.06 -17.23
C CYS A 330 0.02 19.55 -17.28
#